data_AF-A0A1F8N045-F1
#
_entry.id   AF-A0A1F8N045-F1
#
_cell.length_a   1.000
_cell.length_b   1.000
_cell.length_c   1.000
_cell.angle_alpha   90.00
_cell.angle_beta   90.00
_cell.angle_gamma   90.00
#
_symmetry.space_group_name_H-M   'P 1'
#
loop_
_entity.id
_entity.type
_entity.pdbx_description
1 polymer ?
#
loop_
_entity_poly.entity_id
_entity_poly.type
_entity_poly.pdbx_seq_one_letter_code
_entity_poly.pdbx_strand_id
1 'polypeptide(L)'
;MNTVLIPGVNDEHIPELARRLREAGVELMNIMPLIPSGKMKDRSAPTCDELRKARQDCEEVIPQFCHCEQCRADVIFLPDRSLTCVN
;
A
#
# COMPACT_ATOMS: atom_id res chain seq x y z
N MET A 1 7.56 -5.51 3.44
CA MET A 1 6.97 -4.57 4.42
C MET A 1 5.62 -4.08 3.93
N ASN A 2 4.56 -4.26 4.73
CA ASN A 2 3.24 -3.71 4.42
C ASN A 2 3.14 -2.27 4.95
N THR A 3 2.64 -1.36 4.12
CA THR A 3 2.45 0.06 4.49
C THR A 3 1.08 0.51 4.04
N VAL A 4 0.28 1.06 4.95
CA VAL A 4 -1.03 1.64 4.62
C VAL A 4 -0.84 3.08 4.14
N LEU A 5 -1.32 3.42 2.96
CA LEU A 5 -1.35 4.78 2.43
C LEU A 5 -2.58 5.52 2.98
N ILE A 6 -2.32 6.58 3.74
CA ILE A 6 -3.31 7.43 4.39
C ILE A 6 -3.15 8.86 3.83
N PRO A 7 -4.06 9.31 2.95
CA PRO A 7 -4.02 10.66 2.40
C PRO A 7 -3.96 11.74 3.49
N GLY A 8 -3.08 12.72 3.30
CA GLY A 8 -2.83 13.83 4.23
C GLY A 8 -2.19 13.42 5.56
N VAL A 9 -1.59 12.22 5.67
CA VAL A 9 -0.85 11.77 6.87
C VAL A 9 0.54 11.27 6.52
N ASN A 10 0.62 10.34 5.56
CA ASN A 10 1.90 9.70 5.23
C ASN A 10 2.18 9.60 3.73
N ASP A 11 1.30 10.11 2.88
CA ASP A 11 1.44 10.22 1.43
C ASP A 11 2.79 10.84 1.02
N GLU A 12 3.15 11.99 1.59
CA GLU A 12 4.43 12.65 1.28
C GLU A 12 5.65 11.94 1.89
N HIS A 13 5.45 11.12 2.92
CA HIS A 13 6.52 10.44 3.67
C HIS A 13 6.88 9.06 3.09
N ILE A 14 6.02 8.49 2.24
CA ILE A 14 6.16 7.14 1.68
C ILE A 14 7.48 6.94 0.90
N PRO A 15 7.94 7.86 0.03
CA PRO A 15 9.21 7.69 -0.69
C PRO A 15 10.44 7.64 0.22
N GLU A 16 10.49 8.47 1.26
CA GLU A 16 11.56 8.46 2.25
C GLU A 16 11.53 7.18 3.09
N LEU A 17 10.35 6.69 3.45
CA LEU A 17 10.18 5.40 4.11
C LEU A 17 10.72 4.26 3.23
N ALA A 18 10.45 4.26 1.93
CA ALA A 18 10.94 3.24 1.00
C ALA A 18 12.49 3.16 0.98
N ARG A 19 13.18 4.31 0.99
CA ARG A 19 14.65 4.37 1.09
C ARG A 19 15.17 3.74 2.37
N ARG A 20 14.59 4.12 3.51
CA ARG A 20 14.97 3.57 4.82
C ARG A 20 14.69 2.08 4.92
N LEU A 21 13.59 1.61 4.35
CA LEU A 21 13.27 0.18 4.29
C LEU A 21 14.30 -0.58 3.45
N ARG A 22 14.72 -0.02 2.32
CA ARG A 22 15.76 -0.62 1.48
C ARG A 22 17.11 -0.68 2.21
N GLU A 23 17.51 0.40 2.88
CA GLU A 23 18.72 0.44 3.72
C GLU A 23 18.67 -0.57 4.87
N ALA A 24 17.49 -0.80 5.44
CA ALA A 24 17.26 -1.81 6.47
C ALA A 24 17.19 -3.26 5.93
N GLY A 25 17.38 -3.47 4.62
CA GLY A 25 17.42 -4.81 4.00
C GLY A 25 16.05 -5.37 3.62
N VAL A 26 15.00 -4.55 3.52
CA VAL A 26 13.70 -5.00 3.02
C VAL A 26 13.75 -5.16 1.50
N GLU A 27 13.31 -6.32 1.01
CA GLU A 27 13.38 -6.69 -0.40
C GLU A 27 12.10 -6.36 -1.19
N LEU A 28 10.95 -6.28 -0.51
CA LEU A 28 9.65 -6.05 -1.12
C LEU A 28 8.78 -5.15 -0.22
N MET A 29 8.18 -4.13 -0.81
CA MET A 29 7.22 -3.25 -0.14
C MET A 29 5.83 -3.46 -0.73
N ASN A 30 4.81 -3.39 0.11
CA ASN A 30 3.41 -3.52 -0.28
C ASN A 30 2.66 -2.30 0.24
N ILE A 31 2.48 -1.30 -0.62
CA ILE A 31 1.66 -0.13 -0.33
C ILE A 31 0.19 -0.48 -0.58
N MET A 32 -0.60 -0.48 0.48
CA MET A 32 -2.02 -0.82 0.48
C MET A 32 -2.86 0.42 0.75
N PRO A 33 -4.06 0.55 0.17
CA PRO A 33 -4.94 1.66 0.47
C PRO A 33 -5.46 1.58 1.91
N LEU A 34 -5.70 2.75 2.53
CA LEU A 34 -6.50 2.83 3.75
C LEU A 34 -7.91 2.30 3.47
N ILE A 35 -8.35 1.33 4.30
CA ILE A 35 -9.77 1.01 4.44
C ILE A 35 -10.33 1.91 5.54
N PRO A 36 -11.26 2.84 5.24
CA PRO A 36 -11.85 3.71 6.26
C PRO A 36 -12.67 2.90 7.27
N SER A 37 -12.07 2.62 8.42
CA SER A 37 -12.70 1.80 9.47
C SER A 37 -12.18 2.17 10.86
N GLY A 38 -12.89 1.72 11.89
CA GLY A 38 -12.55 1.96 13.29
C GLY A 38 -12.37 3.46 13.60
N LYS A 39 -11.21 3.83 14.14
CA LYS A 39 -10.86 5.23 14.46
C LYS A 39 -10.57 6.09 13.23
N MET A 40 -10.41 5.49 12.05
CA MET A 40 -10.13 6.18 10.79
C MET A 40 -11.33 6.20 9.84
N LYS A 41 -12.53 5.89 10.33
CA LYS A 41 -13.77 5.83 9.52
C LYS A 41 -14.10 7.14 8.79
N ASP A 42 -13.70 8.29 9.35
CA ASP A 42 -14.00 9.62 8.81
C ASP A 42 -12.93 10.12 7.82
N ARG A 43 -11.93 9.29 7.51
CA ARG A 43 -10.90 9.58 6.51
C ARG A 43 -11.27 8.99 5.16
N SER A 44 -10.83 9.65 4.10
CA SER A 44 -10.97 9.12 2.74
C SER A 44 -9.89 8.08 2.46
N ALA A 45 -10.29 7.01 1.76
CA ALA A 45 -9.33 6.10 1.13
C ALA A 45 -8.56 6.86 0.03
N PRO A 46 -7.30 6.49 -0.27
CA PRO A 46 -6.61 7.02 -1.42
C PRO A 46 -7.32 6.59 -2.71
N THR A 47 -7.34 7.47 -3.69
CA THR A 47 -7.77 7.16 -5.06
C THR A 47 -6.83 6.16 -5.71
N CYS A 48 -7.31 5.49 -6.77
CA CYS A 48 -6.48 4.61 -7.60
C CYS A 48 -5.21 5.31 -8.13
N ASP A 49 -5.32 6.59 -8.48
CA ASP A 49 -4.21 7.36 -9.04
C ASP A 49 -3.20 7.76 -7.97
N GLU A 50 -3.64 8.15 -6.77
CA GLU A 50 -2.76 8.39 -5.62
C GLU A 50 -2.02 7.11 -5.22
N LEU A 51 -2.71 5.97 -5.18
CA LEU A 51 -2.10 4.68 -4.85
C LEU A 51 -1.08 4.25 -5.91
N ARG A 52 -1.42 4.41 -7.20
CA ARG A 52 -0.51 4.11 -8.32
C ARG A 52 0.72 5.01 -8.26
N LYS A 53 0.53 6.30 -8.03
CA LYS A 53 1.62 7.27 -7.91
C LYS A 53 2.55 6.92 -6.76
N ALA A 54 2.03 6.65 -5.56
CA ALA A 54 2.84 6.28 -4.41
C ALA A 54 3.66 5.00 -4.66
N ARG A 55 3.08 4.01 -5.37
CA ARG A 55 3.82 2.81 -5.78
C ARG A 55 4.93 3.13 -6.78
N GLN A 56 4.64 3.89 -7.83
CA GLN A 56 5.63 4.29 -8.84
C GLN A 56 6.79 5.07 -8.22
N ASP A 57 6.50 6.04 -7.35
CA ASP A 57 7.51 6.86 -6.68
C ASP A 57 8.44 6.01 -5.78
N CYS A 58 7.98 4.86 -5.29
CA CYS A 58 8.77 3.94 -4.46
C CYS A 58 9.44 2.80 -5.24
N GLU A 59 8.92 2.45 -6.42
CA GLU A 59 9.39 1.31 -7.21
C GLU A 59 10.84 1.48 -7.70
N GLU A 60 11.29 2.73 -7.89
CA GLU A 60 12.69 3.06 -8.18
C GLU A 60 13.67 2.61 -7.07
N VAL A 61 13.18 2.47 -5.84
CA VAL A 61 14.00 2.20 -4.64
C VAL A 61 13.80 0.77 -4.12
N ILE A 62 12.56 0.30 -4.10
CA ILE A 62 12.17 -1.01 -3.58
C ILE A 62 11.00 -1.57 -4.40
N PRO A 63 11.08 -2.83 -4.86
CA PRO A 63 9.98 -3.46 -5.60
C PRO A 63 8.65 -3.36 -4.87
N GLN A 64 7.58 -3.12 -5.63
CA GLN A 64 6.22 -2.98 -5.10
C GLN A 64 5.36 -4.20 -5.39
N PHE A 65 4.63 -4.65 -4.37
CA PHE A 65 3.59 -5.66 -4.53
C PHE A 65 2.24 -5.00 -4.87
N CYS A 66 1.62 -5.46 -5.97
CA CYS A 66 0.41 -4.82 -6.54
C CYS A 66 -0.85 -5.70 -6.54
N HIS A 67 -0.82 -6.90 -5.95
CA HIS A 67 -1.93 -7.88 -5.96
C HIS A 67 -2.50 -8.13 -4.56
N CYS A 68 -2.52 -7.10 -3.71
CA CYS A 68 -3.02 -7.24 -2.35
C CYS A 68 -4.53 -7.00 -2.29
N GLU A 69 -5.29 -8.03 -1.90
CA GLU A 69 -6.74 -7.94 -1.69
C GLU A 69 -7.11 -7.55 -0.25
N GLN A 70 -6.13 -7.20 0.59
CA GLN A 70 -6.32 -6.94 2.03
C GLN A 70 -7.07 -8.09 2.72
N CYS A 71 -6.55 -9.30 2.53
CA CYS A 71 -7.18 -10.55 2.94
C CYS A 71 -7.55 -10.57 4.42
N ARG A 72 -8.67 -11.22 4.74
CA ARG A 72 -9.01 -11.57 6.12
C ARG A 72 -8.13 -12.72 6.62
N ALA A 73 -7.96 -12.80 7.93
CA ALA A 73 -7.12 -13.81 8.58
C ALA A 73 -7.64 -15.25 8.43
N ASP A 74 -8.92 -15.43 8.07
CA ASP A 74 -9.61 -16.71 7.89
C ASP A 74 -9.80 -17.11 6.42
N VAL A 75 -9.12 -16.44 5.48
CA VAL A 75 -9.12 -16.84 4.06
C VAL A 75 -8.36 -18.16 3.88
N ILE A 76 -9.00 -19.15 3.25
CA ILE A 76 -8.43 -20.47 2.94
C ILE A 76 -8.37 -20.79 1.44
N PHE A 77 -8.61 -19.79 0.58
CA PHE A 77 -8.54 -19.92 -0.87
C PHE A 77 -7.44 -19.02 -1.45
N LEU A 78 -7.06 -19.28 -2.70
CA LEU A 78 -6.09 -18.45 -3.41
C LEU A 78 -6.75 -17.15 -3.86
N PRO A 79 -6.20 -15.97 -3.51
CA PRO A 79 -6.68 -14.69 -4.00
C PRO A 79 -6.56 -14.62 -5.53
N ASP A 80 -7.41 -13.81 -6.14
CA ASP A 80 -7.43 -13.62 -7.59
C ASP A 80 -6.12 -12.96 -8.05
N ARG A 81 -5.72 -13.26 -9.30
CA ARG A 81 -4.52 -12.65 -9.92
C ARG A 81 -4.84 -11.37 -10.69
N SER A 82 -6.09 -10.89 -10.66
CA SER A 82 -6.46 -9.65 -11.32
C SER A 82 -5.80 -8.44 -10.64
N LEU A 83 -5.31 -7.51 -11.45
CA LEU A 83 -4.77 -6.24 -10.96
C LEU A 83 -5.95 -5.38 -10.49
N THR A 84 -6.21 -5.41 -9.19
CA THR A 84 -7.29 -4.63 -8.59
C THR A 84 -6.73 -3.35 -7.97
N CYS A 85 -7.02 -2.21 -8.60
CA CYS A 85 -7.22 -0.98 -7.83
C CYS A 85 -8.71 -0.97 -7.49
N VAL A 86 -9.07 -1.51 -6.32
CA VAL A 86 -10.47 -1.55 -5.89
C VAL A 86 -10.87 -0.14 -5.48
N ASN A 87 -11.80 0.46 -6.24
CA ASN A 87 -12.61 1.60 -5.79
C ASN A 87 -13.83 1.07 -5.05
#